data_AF-A0A3D4HVH2-F1
#
_entry.id   AF-A0A3D4HVH2-F1
#
_cell.length_a   1.000
_cell.length_b   1.000
_cell.length_c   1.000
_cell.angle_alpha   90.00
_cell.angle_beta   90.00
_cell.angle_gamma   90.00
#
_symmetry.space_group_name_H-M   'P 1'
#
loop_
_entity.id
_entity.type
_entity.pdbx_description
1 polymer ?
#
loop_
_entity_poly.entity_id
_entity_poly.type
_entity_poly.pdbx_seq_one_letter_code
_entity_poly.pdbx_strand_id
1 'polypeptide(L)'
;MDTKLKSNHQNRGFGILFALLFLAFISVCVIASYPFLWKNAQFIMENEKTRRETMLEEEKEYYKSRFIKTLLQSNYVLYWDNIQQNADSSMVPSQVFLTKDLQEISDTDDFDDEKEAFVGEFNRVMEDWYYRFYSITLKEYPSFQYYLIDHKTENTLTNTVKQLSLLQQDTADAQELKAAYPFYIVFQYREDGSLQVLDYAGLNQEQIDEYKLMELNKTEIQDGLDNWRQYKDRIKPPSDVTIIYASNLEEFYLADDIKEYWSDPQHFFSEAGFLYAYGIAFVCVFLLAMLLPLKKSWKIGSGLAAKIPLEISVAGIMVSIAFYALLLPMAWETVTGYFICNPEYTIIPRKLLNILDYCVNFIAWVADLAVLYLCFLSIRQVFTLGLARYLKEKTLTGRILVWFIQKLKKLFHSLGEIDLSESSNKYIMKVLAVNFVILLLLCSIWFLGIAILIPYTILLFFILKRSVDDIKKKYAILLEATSRIADGNLEGTIEEDLGVFEPLKDELTKVQSGFKIAVEEEIKSQRL
;
A
#
# COMPACT_ATOMS: atom_id res chain seq x y z
N MET A 1 48.91 -25.70 38.46
CA MET A 1 48.67 -25.52 37.01
C MET A 1 47.25 -26.00 36.71
N ASP A 2 46.44 -25.18 36.02
CA ASP A 2 45.19 -25.53 35.29
C ASP A 2 43.86 -25.96 35.95
N THR A 3 43.53 -25.54 37.17
CA THR A 3 42.13 -25.67 37.67
C THR A 3 41.21 -24.50 37.28
N LYS A 4 41.74 -23.27 37.11
CA LYS A 4 40.93 -22.07 36.78
C LYS A 4 40.43 -22.05 35.33
N LEU A 5 41.19 -22.55 34.36
CA LEU A 5 40.81 -22.59 32.94
C LEU A 5 39.66 -23.57 32.66
N LYS A 6 39.68 -24.76 33.29
CA LYS A 6 38.64 -25.79 33.16
C LYS A 6 37.28 -25.32 33.71
N SER A 7 37.28 -24.64 34.87
CA SER A 7 36.04 -24.11 35.49
C SER A 7 35.36 -23.02 34.63
N ASN A 8 36.13 -22.23 33.88
CA ASN A 8 35.63 -21.08 33.14
C ASN A 8 34.90 -21.49 31.84
N HIS A 9 35.36 -22.55 31.18
CA HIS A 9 34.67 -23.14 30.02
C HIS A 9 33.37 -23.85 30.42
N GLN A 10 33.39 -24.57 31.54
CA GLN A 10 32.22 -25.26 32.08
C GLN A 10 31.11 -24.27 32.47
N ASN A 11 31.46 -23.15 33.10
CA ASN A 11 30.51 -22.10 33.49
C ASN A 11 29.86 -21.38 32.28
N ARG A 12 30.61 -21.21 31.18
CA ARG A 12 30.07 -20.66 29.92
C ARG A 12 29.12 -21.64 29.24
N GLY A 13 29.49 -22.92 29.17
CA GLY A 13 28.63 -23.97 28.62
C GLY A 13 27.30 -24.08 29.37
N PHE A 14 27.36 -24.00 30.70
CA PHE A 14 26.16 -23.99 31.55
C PHE A 14 25.23 -22.80 31.24
N GLY A 15 25.78 -21.59 31.09
CA GLY A 15 24.99 -20.40 30.78
C GLY A 15 24.29 -20.47 29.41
N ILE A 16 24.95 -21.05 28.40
CA ILE A 16 24.37 -21.25 27.07
C ILE A 16 23.28 -22.33 27.12
N LEU A 17 23.53 -23.46 27.79
CA LEU A 17 22.55 -24.52 27.95
C LEU A 17 21.30 -24.01 28.69
N PHE A 18 21.49 -23.23 29.74
CA PHE A 18 20.39 -22.61 30.47
C PHE A 18 19.55 -21.69 29.56
N ALA A 19 20.20 -20.86 28.74
CA ALA A 19 19.49 -20.01 27.79
C ALA A 19 18.66 -20.84 26.80
N LEU A 20 19.24 -21.88 26.19
CA LEU A 20 18.54 -22.74 25.25
C LEU A 20 17.34 -23.47 25.89
N LEU A 21 17.52 -23.99 27.11
CA LEU A 21 16.43 -24.62 27.86
C LEU A 21 15.32 -23.62 28.19
N PHE A 22 15.68 -22.37 28.51
CA PHE A 22 14.70 -21.33 28.79
C PHE A 22 13.94 -20.90 27.53
N LEU A 23 14.61 -20.80 26.38
CA LEU A 23 13.94 -20.53 25.09
C LEU A 23 12.97 -21.67 24.74
N ALA A 24 13.41 -22.93 24.87
CA ALA A 24 12.55 -24.10 24.70
C ALA A 24 11.35 -24.08 25.66
N PHE A 25 11.57 -23.69 26.93
CA PHE A 25 10.49 -23.55 27.90
C PHE A 25 9.47 -22.48 27.48
N ILE A 26 9.92 -21.30 27.02
CA ILE A 26 9.01 -20.27 26.49
C ILE A 26 8.21 -20.82 25.30
N SER A 27 8.86 -21.47 24.34
CA SER A 27 8.18 -22.07 23.18
C SER A 27 7.12 -23.10 23.60
N VAL A 28 7.42 -23.97 24.57
CA VAL A 28 6.44 -24.92 25.12
C VAL A 28 5.27 -24.19 25.79
N CYS A 29 5.52 -23.14 26.57
CA CYS A 29 4.46 -22.37 27.22
C CYS A 29 3.52 -21.70 26.20
N VAL A 30 4.06 -21.13 25.13
CA VAL A 30 3.26 -20.54 24.06
C VAL A 30 2.42 -21.60 23.36
N ILE A 31 3.03 -22.73 22.97
CA ILE A 31 2.31 -23.81 22.30
C ILE A 31 1.23 -24.43 23.20
N ALA A 32 1.52 -24.58 24.50
CA ALA A 32 0.56 -25.08 25.48
C ALA A 32 -0.66 -24.17 25.65
N SER A 33 -0.55 -22.88 25.28
CA SER A 33 -1.67 -21.95 25.29
C SER A 33 -2.62 -22.10 24.10
N TYR A 34 -2.21 -22.77 23.00
CA TYR A 34 -3.00 -22.86 21.78
C TYR A 34 -4.41 -23.42 21.97
N PRO A 35 -4.63 -24.51 22.73
CA PRO A 35 -5.98 -25.03 22.92
C PRO A 35 -6.91 -24.03 23.64
N PHE A 36 -6.36 -23.22 24.54
CA PHE A 36 -7.11 -22.17 25.21
C PHE A 36 -7.44 -21.01 24.26
N LEU A 37 -6.45 -20.56 23.47
CA LEU A 37 -6.64 -19.54 22.44
C LEU A 37 -7.65 -19.99 21.39
N TRP A 38 -7.59 -21.26 20.99
CA TRP A 38 -8.53 -21.86 20.04
C TRP A 38 -9.96 -21.83 20.57
N LYS A 39 -10.17 -22.25 21.82
CA LYS A 39 -11.50 -22.19 22.45
C LYS A 39 -12.03 -20.76 22.53
N ASN A 40 -11.17 -19.79 22.83
CA ASN A 40 -11.56 -18.38 22.85
C ASN A 40 -11.86 -17.84 21.45
N ALA A 41 -11.08 -18.25 20.44
CA ALA A 41 -11.32 -17.90 19.04
C ALA A 41 -12.68 -18.43 18.57
N GLN A 42 -13.02 -19.68 18.90
CA GLN A 42 -14.34 -20.24 18.61
C GLN A 42 -15.48 -19.44 19.24
N PHE A 43 -15.32 -19.02 20.50
CA PHE A 43 -16.30 -18.18 21.19
C PHE A 43 -16.48 -16.81 20.50
N ILE A 44 -15.38 -16.16 20.11
CA ILE A 44 -15.42 -14.88 19.38
C ILE A 44 -16.10 -15.07 18.03
N MET A 45 -15.75 -16.12 17.28
CA MET A 45 -16.34 -16.48 15.99
C MET A 45 -17.85 -16.68 16.10
N GLU A 46 -18.31 -17.43 17.11
CA GLU A 46 -19.73 -17.70 17.34
C GLU A 46 -20.49 -16.41 17.68
N ASN A 47 -19.91 -15.56 18.54
CA ASN A 47 -20.53 -14.29 18.92
C ASN A 47 -20.60 -13.29 17.74
N GLU A 48 -19.55 -13.19 16.92
CA GLU A 48 -19.56 -12.39 15.70
C GLU A 48 -20.59 -12.93 14.70
N LYS A 49 -20.68 -14.25 14.54
CA LYS A 49 -21.70 -14.87 13.70
C LYS A 49 -23.11 -14.48 14.15
N THR A 50 -23.43 -14.62 15.44
CA THR A 50 -24.75 -14.23 15.98
C THR A 50 -25.03 -12.74 15.83
N ARG A 51 -24.03 -11.88 16.08
CA ARG A 51 -24.18 -10.43 15.86
C ARG A 51 -24.49 -10.11 14.40
N ARG A 52 -23.80 -10.78 13.47
CA ARG A 52 -24.03 -10.61 12.03
C ARG A 52 -25.38 -11.15 11.58
N GLU A 53 -25.82 -12.30 12.08
CA GLU A 53 -27.17 -12.81 11.82
C GLU A 53 -28.23 -11.79 12.24
N THR A 54 -28.04 -11.15 13.39
CA THR A 54 -28.95 -10.09 13.88
C THR A 54 -28.93 -8.85 12.96
N MET A 55 -27.74 -8.39 12.56
CA MET A 55 -27.59 -7.27 11.62
C MET A 55 -28.18 -7.59 10.24
N LEU A 56 -27.99 -8.82 9.76
CA LEU A 56 -28.51 -9.28 8.47
C LEU A 56 -30.04 -9.22 8.46
N GLU A 57 -30.71 -9.61 9.54
CA GLU A 57 -32.16 -9.50 9.65
C GLU A 57 -32.64 -8.03 9.65
N GLU A 58 -31.93 -7.12 10.32
CA GLU A 58 -32.23 -5.68 10.25
C GLU A 58 -32.01 -5.10 8.84
N GLU A 59 -30.92 -5.48 8.18
CA GLU A 59 -30.60 -5.04 6.82
C GLU A 59 -31.58 -5.64 5.79
N LYS A 60 -31.98 -6.90 5.92
CA LYS A 60 -32.97 -7.55 5.03
C LYS A 60 -34.22 -6.71 4.88
N GLU A 61 -34.75 -6.18 5.99
CA GLU A 61 -35.96 -5.37 5.94
C GLU A 61 -35.73 -4.05 5.18
N TYR A 62 -34.58 -3.41 5.38
CA TYR A 62 -34.17 -2.23 4.62
C TYR A 62 -34.05 -2.52 3.11
N TYR A 63 -33.38 -3.61 2.73
CA TYR A 63 -33.21 -4.00 1.33
C TYR A 63 -34.54 -4.42 0.68
N LYS A 64 -35.43 -5.10 1.42
CA LYS A 64 -36.79 -5.40 0.96
C LYS A 64 -37.59 -4.14 0.71
N SER A 65 -37.61 -3.18 1.65
CA SER A 65 -38.32 -1.89 1.46
C SER A 65 -37.78 -1.12 0.24
N ARG A 66 -36.45 -1.10 0.04
CA ARG A 66 -35.85 -0.52 -1.17
C ARG A 66 -36.28 -1.26 -2.44
N PHE A 67 -36.35 -2.58 -2.39
CA PHE A 67 -36.77 -3.39 -3.53
C PHE A 67 -38.26 -3.21 -3.88
N ILE A 68 -39.13 -2.98 -2.90
CA ILE A 68 -40.55 -2.64 -3.11
C ILE A 68 -40.69 -1.38 -3.97
N LYS A 69 -39.85 -0.36 -3.72
CA LYS A 69 -39.78 0.85 -4.57
C LYS A 69 -39.35 0.51 -5.99
N THR A 70 -38.36 -0.37 -6.14
CA THR A 70 -37.93 -0.85 -7.46
C THR A 70 -39.07 -1.55 -8.20
N LEU A 71 -39.89 -2.36 -7.53
CA LEU A 71 -41.08 -2.98 -8.16
C LEU A 71 -42.05 -1.92 -8.70
N LEU A 72 -42.29 -0.85 -7.92
CA LEU A 72 -43.20 0.23 -8.32
C LEU A 72 -42.72 0.92 -9.58
N GLN A 73 -41.45 1.36 -9.58
CA GLN A 73 -40.80 1.99 -10.72
C GLN A 73 -40.83 1.06 -11.95
N SER A 74 -40.56 -0.23 -11.72
CA SER A 74 -40.55 -1.25 -12.77
C SER A 74 -41.92 -1.46 -13.41
N ASN A 75 -43.03 -1.33 -12.68
CA ASN A 75 -44.37 -1.44 -13.25
C ASN A 75 -44.64 -0.34 -14.30
N TYR A 76 -44.26 0.90 -13.99
CA TYR A 76 -44.37 2.03 -14.92
C TYR A 76 -43.46 1.84 -16.13
N VAL A 77 -42.22 1.39 -15.91
CA VAL A 77 -41.24 1.12 -16.99
C VAL A 77 -41.74 0.04 -17.94
N LEU A 78 -42.16 -1.12 -17.41
CA LEU A 78 -42.62 -2.24 -18.24
C LEU A 78 -43.90 -1.90 -19.01
N TYR A 79 -44.82 -1.16 -18.39
CA TYR A 79 -46.03 -0.71 -19.07
C TYR A 79 -45.72 0.25 -20.22
N TRP A 80 -44.83 1.23 -19.99
CA TRP A 80 -44.41 2.17 -21.03
C TRP A 80 -43.66 1.47 -22.17
N ASP A 81 -42.75 0.55 -21.86
CA ASP A 81 -42.02 -0.24 -22.85
C ASP A 81 -42.96 -1.10 -23.70
N ASN A 82 -43.94 -1.77 -23.07
CA ASN A 82 -44.97 -2.51 -23.80
C ASN A 82 -45.78 -1.62 -24.75
N ILE A 83 -46.10 -0.38 -24.36
CA ILE A 83 -46.77 0.56 -25.27
C ILE A 83 -45.85 0.99 -26.40
N GLN A 84 -44.58 1.29 -26.12
CA GLN A 84 -43.61 1.70 -27.15
C GLN A 84 -43.39 0.63 -28.20
N GLN A 85 -43.29 -0.64 -27.81
CA GLN A 85 -43.09 -1.76 -28.75
C GLN A 85 -44.30 -1.98 -29.67
N ASN A 86 -45.49 -1.50 -29.26
CA ASN A 86 -46.75 -1.70 -29.96
C ASN A 86 -47.28 -0.43 -30.65
N ALA A 87 -46.62 0.71 -30.48
CA ALA A 87 -47.02 1.98 -31.09
C ALA A 87 -46.32 2.22 -32.43
N ASP A 88 -47.06 2.77 -33.40
CA ASP A 88 -46.51 3.16 -34.71
C ASP A 88 -45.48 4.32 -34.63
N SER A 89 -45.40 5.00 -33.49
CA SER A 89 -44.47 6.10 -33.22
C SER A 89 -44.02 6.10 -31.76
N SER A 90 -42.76 6.49 -31.52
CA SER A 90 -42.15 6.56 -30.19
C SER A 90 -42.88 7.56 -29.30
N MET A 91 -43.74 7.07 -28.40
CA MET A 91 -44.45 7.90 -27.43
C MET A 91 -43.58 8.23 -26.21
N VAL A 92 -43.56 9.49 -25.82
CA VAL A 92 -42.89 9.93 -24.58
C VAL A 92 -43.74 9.60 -23.34
N PRO A 93 -43.15 9.45 -22.14
CA PRO A 93 -43.89 9.01 -20.94
C PRO A 93 -45.13 9.85 -20.61
N SER A 94 -45.06 11.17 -20.82
CA SER A 94 -46.16 12.09 -20.56
C SER A 94 -47.40 11.84 -21.42
N GLN A 95 -47.21 11.34 -22.65
CA GLN A 95 -48.31 10.97 -23.54
C GLN A 95 -49.05 9.72 -23.07
N VAL A 96 -48.38 8.86 -22.31
CA VAL A 96 -48.93 7.61 -21.77
C VAL A 96 -49.61 7.85 -20.42
N PHE A 97 -48.92 8.53 -19.50
CA PHE A 97 -49.33 8.60 -18.11
C PHE A 97 -50.04 9.89 -17.72
N LEU A 98 -49.89 11.01 -18.43
CA LEU A 98 -50.57 12.24 -18.05
C LEU A 98 -51.97 12.36 -18.68
N THR A 99 -52.86 13.12 -18.06
CA THR A 99 -54.17 13.47 -18.63
C THR A 99 -54.03 14.41 -19.84
N LYS A 100 -55.01 14.41 -20.74
CA LYS A 100 -54.95 15.15 -22.02
C LYS A 100 -54.75 16.67 -21.84
N ASP A 101 -55.30 17.24 -20.77
CA ASP A 101 -55.13 18.66 -20.44
C ASP A 101 -53.67 19.04 -20.13
N LEU A 102 -52.83 18.08 -19.72
CA LEU A 102 -51.39 18.28 -19.56
C LEU A 102 -50.60 18.04 -20.87
N GLN A 103 -51.20 17.37 -21.86
CA GLN A 103 -50.57 17.04 -23.14
C GLN A 103 -50.74 18.15 -24.19
N GLU A 104 -51.84 18.90 -24.11
CA GLU A 104 -52.16 20.01 -25.02
C GLU A 104 -51.56 21.31 -24.46
N ILE A 105 -50.31 21.65 -24.83
CA ILE A 105 -49.65 22.92 -24.48
C ILE A 105 -49.98 23.96 -25.55
N SER A 106 -50.41 25.18 -25.16
CA SER A 106 -50.77 26.25 -26.10
C SER A 106 -49.74 27.39 -26.03
N ASP A 107 -49.44 28.07 -27.14
CA ASP A 107 -48.44 29.17 -27.12
C ASP A 107 -49.00 30.49 -26.50
N THR A 108 -50.14 30.47 -25.81
CA THR A 108 -50.92 31.68 -25.49
C THR A 108 -51.16 32.00 -24.01
N ASP A 109 -50.81 31.13 -23.05
CA ASP A 109 -51.08 31.35 -21.62
C ASP A 109 -49.79 31.36 -20.76
N ASP A 110 -49.63 32.38 -19.89
CA ASP A 110 -48.50 32.51 -18.94
C ASP A 110 -48.42 31.34 -17.90
N PHE A 111 -49.45 30.47 -17.84
CA PHE A 111 -49.46 29.24 -17.02
C PHE A 111 -48.83 28.03 -17.72
N ASP A 112 -48.49 28.13 -19.01
CA ASP A 112 -47.92 27.03 -19.79
C ASP A 112 -46.46 26.75 -19.40
N ASP A 113 -45.70 27.72 -18.88
CA ASP A 113 -44.30 27.53 -18.43
C ASP A 113 -44.17 26.52 -17.27
N GLU A 114 -45.03 26.62 -16.23
CA GLU A 114 -45.00 25.69 -15.09
C GLU A 114 -45.48 24.29 -15.47
N LYS A 115 -46.44 24.21 -16.39
CA LYS A 115 -46.97 22.95 -16.91
C LYS A 115 -45.94 22.26 -17.80
N GLU A 116 -45.28 23.00 -18.69
CA GLU A 116 -44.20 22.48 -19.53
C GLU A 116 -43.03 21.99 -18.69
N ALA A 117 -42.63 22.74 -17.66
CA ALA A 117 -41.61 22.32 -16.71
C ALA A 117 -41.98 20.99 -16.02
N PHE A 118 -43.20 20.86 -15.50
CA PHE A 118 -43.68 19.63 -14.89
C PHE A 118 -43.67 18.43 -15.86
N VAL A 119 -44.16 18.62 -17.09
CA VAL A 119 -44.18 17.57 -18.12
C VAL A 119 -42.75 17.14 -18.48
N GLY A 120 -41.83 18.09 -18.61
CA GLY A 120 -40.41 17.83 -18.88
C GLY A 120 -39.74 17.05 -17.75
N GLU A 121 -39.98 17.44 -16.49
CA GLU A 121 -39.46 16.72 -15.33
C GLU A 121 -40.04 15.31 -15.21
N PHE A 122 -41.35 15.15 -15.45
CA PHE A 122 -42.01 13.85 -15.45
C PHE A 122 -41.39 12.88 -16.46
N ASN A 123 -41.16 13.35 -17.68
CA ASN A 123 -40.48 12.55 -18.71
C ASN A 123 -39.07 12.15 -18.26
N ARG A 124 -38.30 13.09 -17.71
CA ARG A 124 -36.95 12.83 -17.21
C ARG A 124 -36.94 11.77 -16.09
N VAL A 125 -37.89 11.83 -15.16
CA VAL A 125 -38.02 10.83 -14.07
C VAL A 125 -38.30 9.44 -14.64
N MET A 126 -39.25 9.33 -15.56
CA MET A 126 -39.61 8.05 -16.18
C MET A 126 -38.49 7.47 -17.06
N GLU A 127 -37.76 8.32 -17.78
CA GLU A 127 -36.56 7.93 -18.55
C GLU A 127 -35.43 7.44 -17.65
N ASP A 128 -35.19 8.10 -16.50
CA ASP A 128 -34.22 7.65 -15.50
C ASP A 128 -34.61 6.28 -14.94
N TRP A 129 -35.89 6.07 -14.63
CA TRP A 129 -36.40 4.76 -14.19
C TRP A 129 -36.20 3.68 -15.25
N TYR A 130 -36.51 3.98 -16.50
CA TYR A 130 -36.32 3.07 -17.63
C TYR A 130 -34.83 2.68 -17.76
N TYR A 131 -33.94 3.66 -17.73
CA TYR A 131 -32.50 3.42 -17.79
C TYR A 131 -32.01 2.58 -16.61
N ARG A 132 -32.41 2.92 -15.37
CA ARG A 132 -32.03 2.19 -14.16
C ARG A 132 -32.54 0.76 -14.17
N PHE A 133 -33.76 0.52 -14.63
CA PHE A 133 -34.33 -0.83 -14.67
C PHE A 133 -33.48 -1.75 -15.55
N TYR A 134 -33.31 -1.39 -16.83
CA TYR A 134 -32.62 -2.24 -17.79
C TYR A 134 -31.09 -2.26 -17.62
N SER A 135 -30.48 -1.14 -17.21
CA SER A 135 -29.02 -1.02 -17.17
C SER A 135 -28.40 -1.40 -15.83
N ILE A 136 -29.16 -1.30 -14.73
CA ILE A 136 -28.69 -1.46 -13.35
C ILE A 136 -29.46 -2.58 -12.64
N THR A 137 -30.78 -2.46 -12.51
CA THR A 137 -31.62 -3.36 -11.70
C THR A 137 -31.51 -4.82 -12.15
N LEU A 138 -31.63 -5.08 -13.45
CA LEU A 138 -31.50 -6.45 -13.98
C LEU A 138 -30.08 -7.04 -13.85
N LYS A 139 -29.05 -6.19 -13.66
CA LYS A 139 -27.68 -6.65 -13.39
C LYS A 139 -27.42 -6.87 -11.91
N GLU A 140 -27.94 -5.99 -11.05
CA GLU A 140 -27.87 -6.13 -9.59
C GLU A 140 -28.66 -7.36 -9.12
N TYR A 141 -29.77 -7.69 -9.80
CA TYR A 141 -30.62 -8.83 -9.48
C TYR A 141 -30.66 -9.85 -10.63
N PRO A 142 -29.60 -10.65 -10.84
CA PRO A 142 -29.50 -11.53 -12.00
C PRO A 142 -30.53 -12.67 -12.03
N SER A 143 -31.09 -13.04 -10.87
CA SER A 143 -32.18 -14.02 -10.74
C SER A 143 -33.58 -13.39 -10.83
N PHE A 144 -33.69 -12.09 -11.07
CA PHE A 144 -34.97 -11.37 -11.12
C PHE A 144 -35.62 -11.50 -12.50
N GLN A 145 -36.81 -12.09 -12.51
CA GLN A 145 -37.57 -12.38 -13.72
C GLN A 145 -38.89 -11.61 -13.71
N TYR A 146 -39.33 -11.17 -14.88
CA TYR A 146 -40.60 -10.47 -15.04
C TYR A 146 -41.39 -10.98 -16.25
N TYR A 147 -42.71 -10.83 -16.17
CA TYR A 147 -43.65 -11.09 -17.25
C TYR A 147 -44.81 -10.10 -17.17
N LEU A 148 -45.06 -9.38 -18.25
CA LEU A 148 -46.20 -8.48 -18.42
C LEU A 148 -47.10 -9.02 -19.53
N ILE A 149 -48.41 -8.93 -19.32
CA ILE A 149 -49.44 -9.15 -20.34
C ILE A 149 -50.40 -7.96 -20.37
N ASP A 150 -50.65 -7.46 -21.57
CA ASP A 150 -51.64 -6.42 -21.86
C ASP A 150 -52.95 -7.08 -22.30
N HIS A 151 -54.02 -6.87 -21.54
CA HIS A 151 -55.30 -7.53 -21.79
C HIS A 151 -56.08 -6.92 -22.96
N LYS A 152 -55.72 -5.70 -23.41
CA LYS A 152 -56.34 -5.06 -24.58
C LYS A 152 -55.75 -5.55 -25.88
N THR A 153 -54.43 -5.70 -25.91
CA THR A 153 -53.68 -6.06 -27.13
C THR A 153 -53.27 -7.53 -27.17
N GLU A 154 -53.39 -8.26 -26.07
CA GLU A 154 -52.87 -9.62 -25.84
C GLU A 154 -51.34 -9.72 -25.98
N ASN A 155 -50.63 -8.59 -26.02
CA ASN A 155 -49.18 -8.55 -26.13
C ASN A 155 -48.49 -8.88 -24.80
N THR A 156 -47.28 -9.44 -24.89
CA THR A 156 -46.51 -9.88 -23.72
C THR A 156 -45.08 -9.38 -23.75
N LEU A 157 -44.54 -9.02 -22.60
CA LEU A 157 -43.15 -8.59 -22.42
C LEU A 157 -42.50 -9.42 -21.28
N THR A 158 -41.36 -10.06 -21.53
CA THR A 158 -40.71 -10.96 -20.57
C THR A 158 -39.20 -11.02 -20.78
N ASN A 159 -38.45 -11.27 -19.70
CA ASN A 159 -37.01 -11.58 -19.76
C ASN A 159 -36.69 -13.07 -19.53
N THR A 160 -37.71 -13.93 -19.43
CA THR A 160 -37.55 -15.35 -19.12
C THR A 160 -38.31 -16.24 -20.10
N VAL A 161 -37.76 -17.43 -20.34
CA VAL A 161 -38.42 -18.51 -21.11
C VAL A 161 -39.45 -19.29 -20.30
N LYS A 162 -39.46 -19.11 -18.96
CA LYS A 162 -40.40 -19.78 -18.09
C LYS A 162 -41.79 -19.13 -18.17
N GLN A 163 -42.83 -19.94 -18.10
CA GLN A 163 -44.22 -19.50 -18.19
C GLN A 163 -44.70 -18.88 -16.86
N LEU A 164 -44.22 -17.68 -16.55
CA LEU A 164 -44.65 -16.94 -15.34
C LEU A 164 -46.15 -16.63 -15.34
N SER A 165 -46.80 -16.62 -16.49
CA SER A 165 -48.26 -16.50 -16.62
C SER A 165 -49.05 -17.61 -15.90
N LEU A 166 -48.43 -18.74 -15.53
CA LEU A 166 -49.07 -19.76 -14.72
C LEU A 166 -49.25 -19.32 -13.25
N LEU A 167 -48.45 -18.37 -12.75
CA LEU A 167 -48.52 -17.92 -11.36
C LEU A 167 -49.86 -17.25 -11.00
N GLN A 168 -50.61 -16.76 -11.99
CA GLN A 168 -51.96 -16.22 -11.81
C GLN A 168 -53.06 -17.30 -11.75
N GLN A 169 -52.73 -18.56 -12.01
CA GLN A 169 -53.67 -19.68 -12.07
C GLN A 169 -53.61 -20.53 -10.79
N ASP A 170 -54.62 -21.39 -10.61
CA ASP A 170 -54.70 -22.38 -9.52
C ASP A 170 -54.72 -23.82 -10.05
N THR A 171 -53.89 -24.08 -11.07
CA THR A 171 -53.68 -25.42 -11.64
C THR A 171 -52.56 -26.17 -10.91
N ALA A 172 -52.48 -27.49 -11.08
CA ALA A 172 -51.40 -28.29 -10.48
C ALA A 172 -50.00 -27.79 -10.90
N ASP A 173 -49.84 -27.45 -12.19
CA ASP A 173 -48.59 -26.91 -12.74
C ASP A 173 -48.26 -25.52 -12.15
N ALA A 174 -49.28 -24.70 -11.85
CA ALA A 174 -49.08 -23.42 -11.18
C ALA A 174 -48.60 -23.59 -9.74
N GLN A 175 -49.11 -24.59 -9.01
CA GLN A 175 -48.65 -24.90 -7.65
C GLN A 175 -47.21 -25.43 -7.63
N GLU A 176 -46.84 -26.26 -8.61
CA GLU A 176 -45.44 -26.70 -8.78
C GLU A 176 -44.51 -25.51 -9.07
N LEU A 177 -44.94 -24.59 -9.94
CA LEU A 177 -44.18 -23.38 -10.24
C LEU A 177 -44.03 -22.48 -9.00
N LYS A 178 -45.11 -22.23 -8.25
CA LYS A 178 -45.07 -21.43 -7.01
C LYS A 178 -44.09 -22.03 -5.99
N ALA A 179 -44.06 -23.36 -5.86
CA ALA A 179 -43.12 -24.04 -4.96
C ALA A 179 -41.65 -23.89 -5.37
N ALA A 180 -41.37 -23.67 -6.65
CA ALA A 180 -40.01 -23.47 -7.17
C ALA A 180 -39.49 -22.03 -7.04
N TYR A 181 -40.35 -21.08 -6.67
CA TYR A 181 -40.04 -19.66 -6.57
C TYR A 181 -40.21 -19.16 -5.13
N PRO A 182 -39.13 -19.03 -4.35
CA PRO A 182 -39.17 -18.44 -3.00
C PRO A 182 -39.73 -17.01 -2.99
N PHE A 183 -39.59 -16.29 -4.09
CA PHE A 183 -40.18 -14.98 -4.29
C PHE A 183 -41.01 -14.93 -5.57
N TYR A 184 -42.25 -14.46 -5.45
CA TYR A 184 -43.05 -14.02 -6.59
C TYR A 184 -44.09 -12.97 -6.16
N ILE A 185 -44.58 -12.17 -7.11
CA ILE A 185 -45.71 -11.26 -6.89
C ILE A 185 -46.47 -11.04 -8.19
N VAL A 186 -47.80 -11.02 -8.10
CA VAL A 186 -48.71 -10.83 -9.23
C VAL A 186 -49.51 -9.54 -9.05
N PHE A 187 -49.14 -8.51 -9.80
CA PHE A 187 -49.87 -7.24 -9.89
C PHE A 187 -50.88 -7.28 -11.03
N GLN A 188 -52.12 -6.88 -10.74
CA GLN A 188 -53.18 -6.69 -11.74
C GLN A 188 -53.66 -5.25 -11.66
N TYR A 189 -53.48 -4.51 -12.75
CA TYR A 189 -54.08 -3.21 -12.96
C TYR A 189 -55.35 -3.36 -13.77
N ARG A 190 -56.47 -2.96 -13.19
CA ARG A 190 -57.77 -2.99 -13.87
C ARG A 190 -57.87 -1.88 -14.91
N GLU A 191 -58.95 -1.91 -15.70
CA GLU A 191 -59.21 -0.91 -16.74
C GLU A 191 -59.29 0.53 -16.18
N ASP A 192 -59.78 0.69 -14.96
CA ASP A 192 -59.84 1.98 -14.25
C ASP A 192 -58.50 2.41 -13.64
N GLY A 193 -57.44 1.61 -13.80
CA GLY A 193 -56.12 1.84 -13.23
C GLY A 193 -55.99 1.42 -11.76
N SER A 194 -57.03 0.83 -11.15
CA SER A 194 -56.94 0.34 -9.78
C SER A 194 -56.02 -0.90 -9.69
N LEU A 195 -55.11 -0.86 -8.71
CA LEU A 195 -54.15 -1.93 -8.46
C LEU A 195 -54.75 -3.02 -7.55
N GLN A 196 -54.54 -4.28 -7.93
CA GLN A 196 -54.77 -5.45 -7.09
C GLN A 196 -53.52 -6.34 -7.06
N VAL A 197 -53.18 -6.87 -5.89
CA VAL A 197 -52.16 -7.91 -5.74
C VAL A 197 -52.88 -9.23 -5.57
N LEU A 198 -52.79 -10.11 -6.57
CA LEU A 198 -53.56 -11.35 -6.62
C LEU A 198 -52.95 -12.46 -5.77
N ASP A 199 -51.62 -12.58 -5.81
CA ASP A 199 -50.86 -13.60 -5.11
C ASP A 199 -49.40 -13.14 -4.94
N TYR A 200 -48.74 -13.58 -3.87
CA TYR A 200 -47.35 -13.23 -3.57
C TYR A 200 -46.69 -14.24 -2.62
N ALA A 201 -45.36 -14.37 -2.73
CA ALA A 201 -44.48 -15.06 -1.78
C ALA A 201 -43.18 -14.27 -1.60
N GLY A 202 -42.59 -14.35 -0.40
CA GLY A 202 -41.35 -13.65 -0.03
C GLY A 202 -41.54 -12.24 0.54
N LEU A 203 -42.75 -11.67 0.42
CA LEU A 203 -43.18 -10.42 1.06
C LEU A 203 -44.22 -10.69 2.15
N ASN A 204 -44.28 -9.81 3.15
CA ASN A 204 -45.30 -9.85 4.21
C ASN A 204 -46.47 -8.88 3.88
N GLN A 205 -47.58 -8.99 4.61
CA GLN A 205 -48.77 -8.17 4.37
C GLN A 205 -48.50 -6.66 4.54
N GLU A 206 -47.66 -6.27 5.51
CA GLU A 206 -47.29 -4.87 5.75
C GLU A 206 -46.57 -4.25 4.55
N GLN A 207 -45.64 -4.98 3.94
CA GLN A 207 -44.92 -4.61 2.71
C GLN A 207 -45.85 -4.48 1.50
N ILE A 208 -46.85 -5.37 1.38
CA ILE A 208 -47.87 -5.27 0.34
C ILE A 208 -48.74 -4.03 0.52
N ASP A 209 -49.10 -3.70 1.77
CA ASP A 209 -49.91 -2.53 2.07
C ASP A 209 -49.10 -1.23 1.92
N GLU A 210 -47.80 -1.26 2.24
CA GLU A 210 -46.84 -0.20 1.93
C GLU A 210 -46.78 0.05 0.41
N TYR A 211 -46.62 -0.99 -0.39
CA TYR A 211 -46.61 -0.88 -1.85
C TYR A 211 -47.89 -0.22 -2.38
N LYS A 212 -49.06 -0.69 -1.92
CA LYS A 212 -50.36 -0.13 -2.34
C LYS A 212 -50.49 1.34 -1.95
N LEU A 213 -49.99 1.71 -0.76
CA LEU A 213 -49.99 3.09 -0.31
C LEU A 213 -49.05 3.97 -1.14
N MET A 214 -47.87 3.45 -1.49
CA MET A 214 -46.92 4.13 -2.39
C MET A 214 -47.52 4.36 -3.77
N GLU A 215 -48.22 3.37 -4.33
CA GLU A 215 -48.90 3.51 -5.63
C GLU A 215 -50.06 4.51 -5.56
N LEU A 216 -50.91 4.40 -4.53
CA LEU A 216 -52.03 5.31 -4.32
C LEU A 216 -51.57 6.77 -4.13
N ASN A 217 -50.48 6.95 -3.39
CA ASN A 217 -49.90 8.27 -3.16
C ASN A 217 -48.93 8.71 -4.23
N LYS A 218 -48.53 7.81 -5.14
CA LYS A 218 -47.49 7.99 -6.16
C LYS A 218 -46.19 8.54 -5.56
N THR A 219 -45.80 7.98 -4.41
CA THR A 219 -44.71 8.50 -3.57
C THR A 219 -43.38 8.56 -4.32
N GLU A 220 -43.05 7.55 -5.12
CA GLU A 220 -41.79 7.54 -5.86
C GLU A 220 -41.76 8.60 -6.99
N ILE A 221 -42.93 8.94 -7.56
CA ILE A 221 -43.03 10.00 -8.58
C ILE A 221 -42.91 11.38 -7.91
N GLN A 222 -43.50 11.54 -6.72
CA GLN A 222 -43.45 12.79 -5.95
C GLN A 222 -42.01 13.27 -5.71
N ASP A 223 -41.10 12.38 -5.32
CA ASP A 223 -39.74 12.74 -4.93
C ASP A 223 -38.92 13.38 -6.08
N GLY A 224 -39.38 13.24 -7.32
CA GLY A 224 -38.71 13.76 -8.51
C GLY A 224 -39.31 15.00 -9.16
N LEU A 225 -40.43 15.54 -8.63
CA LEU A 225 -41.23 16.58 -9.31
C LEU A 225 -41.52 17.81 -8.44
N ASP A 226 -41.21 18.99 -8.97
CA ASP A 226 -41.69 20.25 -8.42
C ASP A 226 -43.20 20.42 -8.68
N ASN A 227 -43.90 21.19 -7.82
CA ASN A 227 -45.36 21.42 -7.91
C ASN A 227 -46.24 20.14 -7.89
N TRP A 228 -45.71 19.01 -7.42
CA TRP A 228 -46.38 17.70 -7.25
C TRP A 228 -47.86 17.77 -6.84
N ARG A 229 -48.17 18.57 -5.81
CA ARG A 229 -49.51 18.62 -5.20
C ARG A 229 -50.61 19.06 -6.17
N GLN A 230 -50.26 19.84 -7.19
CA GLN A 230 -51.21 20.36 -8.18
C GLN A 230 -51.55 19.32 -9.26
N TYR A 231 -50.63 18.41 -9.56
CA TYR A 231 -50.70 17.52 -10.71
C TYR A 231 -50.81 16.03 -10.36
N LYS A 232 -50.74 15.66 -9.08
CA LYS A 232 -50.85 14.26 -8.60
C LYS A 232 -52.01 13.48 -9.25
N ASP A 233 -53.22 14.05 -9.21
CA ASP A 233 -54.44 13.38 -9.70
C ASP A 233 -54.53 13.31 -11.23
N ARG A 234 -53.59 13.96 -11.92
CA ARG A 234 -53.48 13.99 -13.39
C ARG A 234 -52.48 12.96 -13.93
N ILE A 235 -51.82 12.20 -13.05
CA ILE A 235 -50.97 11.08 -13.42
C ILE A 235 -51.79 9.79 -13.32
N LYS A 236 -51.91 9.08 -14.42
CA LYS A 236 -52.57 7.78 -14.51
C LYS A 236 -51.58 6.67 -14.17
N PRO A 237 -51.98 5.64 -13.40
CA PRO A 237 -51.21 4.42 -13.27
C PRO A 237 -51.30 3.58 -14.57
N PRO A 238 -50.54 2.48 -14.68
CA PRO A 238 -50.82 1.42 -15.65
C PRO A 238 -52.28 0.99 -15.61
N SER A 239 -52.83 0.57 -16.76
CA SER A 239 -54.25 0.18 -16.86
C SER A 239 -54.43 -1.04 -17.75
N ASP A 240 -55.28 -1.95 -17.32
CA ASP A 240 -55.66 -3.18 -18.05
C ASP A 240 -54.47 -4.11 -18.38
N VAL A 241 -53.57 -4.28 -17.41
CA VAL A 241 -52.37 -5.13 -17.54
C VAL A 241 -52.15 -5.99 -16.31
N THR A 242 -51.50 -7.13 -16.49
CA THR A 242 -50.98 -7.96 -15.40
C THR A 242 -49.46 -8.04 -15.48
N ILE A 243 -48.79 -7.74 -14.37
CA ILE A 243 -47.33 -7.73 -14.24
C ILE A 243 -46.94 -8.71 -13.14
N ILE A 244 -46.08 -9.66 -13.49
CA ILE A 244 -45.64 -10.75 -12.62
C ILE A 244 -44.13 -10.65 -12.47
N TYR A 245 -43.66 -10.73 -11.24
CA TYR A 245 -42.24 -10.85 -10.92
C TYR A 245 -41.97 -12.13 -10.17
N ALA A 246 -40.79 -12.73 -10.39
CA ALA A 246 -40.38 -13.95 -9.72
C ALA A 246 -38.85 -14.06 -9.58
N SER A 247 -38.38 -14.70 -8.51
CA SER A 247 -36.97 -15.09 -8.35
C SER A 247 -36.82 -16.45 -7.69
N ASN A 248 -35.89 -17.25 -8.20
CA ASN A 248 -35.58 -18.59 -7.68
C ASN A 248 -34.63 -18.57 -6.46
N LEU A 249 -34.26 -17.39 -5.97
CA LEU A 249 -33.45 -17.18 -4.78
C LEU A 249 -34.25 -16.36 -3.77
N GLU A 250 -34.23 -16.75 -2.49
CA GLU A 250 -35.02 -16.11 -1.42
C GLU A 250 -34.49 -14.71 -1.05
N GLU A 251 -33.18 -14.50 -1.15
CA GLU A 251 -32.49 -13.28 -0.73
C GLU A 251 -31.85 -12.54 -1.92
N PHE A 252 -32.45 -12.65 -3.10
CA PHE A 252 -31.90 -12.06 -4.34
C PHE A 252 -31.71 -10.54 -4.25
N TYR A 253 -32.56 -9.85 -3.47
CA TYR A 253 -32.55 -8.41 -3.26
C TYR A 253 -31.44 -7.90 -2.31
N LEU A 254 -30.72 -8.80 -1.63
CA LEU A 254 -29.57 -8.39 -0.80
C LEU A 254 -28.39 -7.98 -1.68
N ALA A 255 -27.62 -6.99 -1.22
CA ALA A 255 -26.38 -6.61 -1.86
C ALA A 255 -25.30 -7.70 -1.70
N ASP A 256 -24.39 -7.81 -2.68
CA ASP A 256 -23.39 -8.88 -2.74
C ASP A 256 -22.35 -8.81 -1.61
N ASP A 257 -22.05 -7.62 -1.11
CA ASP A 257 -21.15 -7.40 0.03
C ASP A 257 -21.71 -7.96 1.35
N ILE A 258 -23.03 -8.03 1.47
CA ILE A 258 -23.72 -8.67 2.59
C ILE A 258 -23.70 -10.20 2.44
N LYS A 259 -23.81 -10.70 1.20
CA LYS A 259 -23.80 -12.14 0.90
C LYS A 259 -22.42 -12.79 1.09
N GLU A 260 -21.33 -12.11 0.77
CA GLU A 260 -19.96 -12.68 0.74
C GLU A 260 -19.11 -12.40 1.99
N TYR A 261 -19.69 -12.45 3.19
CA TYR A 261 -18.89 -12.29 4.42
C TYR A 261 -18.03 -13.53 4.70
N TRP A 262 -16.76 -13.48 4.27
CA TRP A 262 -15.74 -14.44 4.66
C TRP A 262 -14.91 -13.88 5.82
N SER A 263 -15.22 -14.33 7.03
CA SER A 263 -14.35 -14.03 8.17
C SER A 263 -13.13 -14.94 8.16
N ASP A 264 -11.92 -14.36 8.12
CA ASP A 264 -10.67 -15.11 8.21
C ASP A 264 -10.54 -15.75 9.61
N PRO A 265 -10.59 -17.08 9.74
CA PRO A 265 -10.48 -17.75 11.04
C PRO A 265 -9.15 -17.44 11.76
N GLN A 266 -8.09 -17.12 11.02
CA GLN A 266 -6.78 -16.77 11.58
C GLN A 266 -6.82 -15.41 12.27
N HIS A 267 -7.64 -14.48 11.78
CA HIS A 267 -7.85 -13.19 12.42
C HIS A 267 -8.42 -13.35 13.82
N PHE A 268 -9.47 -14.15 13.98
CA PHE A 268 -10.04 -14.42 15.30
C PHE A 268 -9.08 -15.14 16.23
N PHE A 269 -8.23 -16.04 15.70
CA PHE A 269 -7.20 -16.68 16.50
C PHE A 269 -6.12 -15.69 16.99
N SER A 270 -5.77 -14.71 16.15
CA SER A 270 -4.91 -13.59 16.54
C SER A 270 -5.53 -12.77 17.68
N GLU A 271 -6.79 -12.35 17.52
CA GLU A 271 -7.54 -11.56 18.52
C GLU A 271 -7.82 -12.32 19.81
N ALA A 272 -8.06 -13.64 19.72
CA ALA A 272 -8.28 -14.52 20.86
C ALA A 272 -7.09 -14.57 21.82
N GLY A 273 -5.91 -14.13 21.37
CA GLY A 273 -4.79 -13.80 22.23
C GLY A 273 -3.43 -14.31 21.76
N PHE A 274 -3.34 -14.84 20.54
CA PHE A 274 -2.06 -15.25 19.97
C PHE A 274 -1.08 -14.07 19.85
N LEU A 275 -1.57 -12.87 19.50
CA LEU A 275 -0.77 -11.64 19.49
C LEU A 275 -0.15 -11.36 20.87
N TYR A 276 -0.92 -11.54 21.95
CA TYR A 276 -0.44 -11.34 23.32
C TYR A 276 0.57 -12.42 23.72
N ALA A 277 0.32 -13.68 23.36
CA ALA A 277 1.25 -14.78 23.63
C ALA A 277 2.61 -14.55 22.94
N TYR A 278 2.59 -14.12 21.67
CA TYR A 278 3.79 -13.74 20.92
C TYR A 278 4.52 -12.56 21.57
N GLY A 279 3.79 -11.49 21.93
CA GLY A 279 4.36 -10.33 22.61
C GLY A 279 4.99 -10.66 23.98
N ILE A 280 4.33 -11.50 24.78
CA ILE A 280 4.85 -11.96 26.09
C ILE A 280 6.14 -12.78 25.89
N ALA A 281 6.16 -13.70 24.92
CA ALA A 281 7.36 -14.48 24.61
C ALA A 281 8.54 -13.57 24.23
N PHE A 282 8.28 -12.56 23.40
CA PHE A 282 9.26 -11.56 23.00
C PHE A 282 9.85 -10.79 24.20
N VAL A 283 8.99 -10.34 25.13
CA VAL A 283 9.40 -9.68 26.36
C VAL A 283 10.20 -10.61 27.26
N CYS A 284 9.79 -11.88 27.41
CA CYS A 284 10.53 -12.87 28.18
C CYS A 284 11.94 -13.10 27.61
N VAL A 285 12.08 -13.18 26.29
CA VAL A 285 13.39 -13.32 25.62
C VAL A 285 14.25 -12.07 25.80
N PHE A 286 13.65 -10.87 25.69
CA PHE A 286 14.35 -9.62 25.97
C PHE A 286 14.89 -9.57 27.40
N LEU A 287 14.05 -9.89 28.39
CA LEU A 287 14.44 -9.96 29.79
C LEU A 287 15.54 -11.00 30.01
N LEU A 288 15.44 -12.19 29.39
CA LEU A 288 16.48 -13.20 29.46
C LEU A 288 17.81 -12.66 28.92
N ALA A 289 17.82 -12.05 27.73
CA ALA A 289 19.02 -11.49 27.12
C ALA A 289 19.64 -10.35 27.95
N MET A 290 18.83 -9.59 28.67
CA MET A 290 19.30 -8.51 29.55
C MET A 290 19.74 -9.01 30.94
N LEU A 291 19.12 -10.03 31.52
CA LEU A 291 19.44 -10.48 32.87
C LEU A 291 20.60 -11.48 32.89
N LEU A 292 20.64 -12.40 31.92
CA LEU A 292 21.59 -13.52 31.93
C LEU A 292 23.07 -13.08 31.93
N PRO A 293 23.49 -12.07 31.15
CA PRO A 293 24.88 -11.62 31.14
C PRO A 293 25.26 -10.74 32.35
N LEU A 294 24.35 -10.41 33.27
CA LEU A 294 24.71 -9.76 34.55
C LEU A 294 25.58 -10.69 35.40
N LYS A 295 25.41 -12.00 35.26
CA LYS A 295 26.26 -13.00 35.89
C LYS A 295 27.58 -13.14 35.14
N LYS A 296 28.55 -12.30 35.53
CA LYS A 296 29.89 -12.21 34.92
C LYS A 296 30.63 -13.56 34.80
N SER A 297 30.36 -14.52 35.69
CA SER A 297 30.99 -15.85 35.67
C SER A 297 30.62 -16.70 34.46
N TRP A 298 29.53 -16.39 33.75
CA TRP A 298 29.07 -17.16 32.60
C TRP A 298 29.59 -16.64 31.24
N LYS A 299 30.22 -15.45 31.21
CA LYS A 299 30.79 -14.83 29.99
C LYS A 299 29.84 -14.85 28.77
N ILE A 300 28.55 -14.68 29.01
CA ILE A 300 27.52 -14.68 27.97
C ILE A 300 27.59 -13.35 27.22
N GLY A 301 27.54 -13.40 25.89
CA GLY A 301 27.68 -12.22 25.03
C GLY A 301 29.09 -11.97 24.47
N SER A 302 30.13 -12.69 24.90
CA SER A 302 31.51 -12.52 24.37
C SER A 302 31.85 -13.42 23.16
N GLY A 303 30.83 -14.05 22.54
CA GLY A 303 30.96 -15.05 21.47
C GLY A 303 30.41 -14.57 20.12
N LEU A 304 29.58 -15.39 19.47
CA LEU A 304 28.92 -15.04 18.20
C LEU A 304 28.15 -13.72 18.30
N ALA A 305 27.37 -13.53 19.37
CA ALA A 305 26.64 -12.28 19.64
C ALA A 305 27.54 -11.03 19.73
N ALA A 306 28.83 -11.16 20.07
CA ALA A 306 29.78 -10.03 20.06
C ALA A 306 30.23 -9.61 18.67
N LYS A 307 30.07 -10.47 17.66
CA LYS A 307 30.52 -10.17 16.30
C LYS A 307 29.42 -9.54 15.45
N ILE A 308 28.16 -9.73 15.83
CA ILE A 308 26.99 -9.24 15.09
C ILE A 308 26.96 -7.71 15.16
N PRO A 309 26.98 -7.01 14.01
CA PRO A 309 26.78 -5.57 13.95
C PRO A 309 25.37 -5.17 14.42
N LEU A 310 25.21 -3.92 14.87
CA LEU A 310 23.91 -3.39 15.29
C LEU A 310 22.86 -3.53 14.18
N GLU A 311 23.20 -3.17 12.94
CA GLU A 311 22.28 -3.16 11.80
C GLU A 311 21.73 -4.56 11.52
N ILE A 312 22.57 -5.60 11.61
CA ILE A 312 22.14 -7.00 11.46
C ILE A 312 21.24 -7.42 12.62
N SER A 313 21.51 -6.91 13.82
CA SER A 313 20.69 -7.21 15.00
C SER A 313 19.30 -6.58 14.91
N VAL A 314 19.23 -5.34 14.43
CA VAL A 314 17.96 -4.64 14.16
C VAL A 314 17.20 -5.35 13.04
N ALA A 315 17.87 -5.70 11.94
CA ALA A 315 17.26 -6.46 10.85
C ALA A 315 16.73 -7.81 11.33
N GLY A 316 17.48 -8.54 12.16
CA GLY A 316 17.05 -9.80 12.75
C GLY A 316 15.80 -9.65 13.63
N ILE A 317 15.71 -8.58 14.43
CA ILE A 317 14.51 -8.26 15.21
C ILE A 317 13.32 -7.99 14.29
N MET A 318 13.51 -7.19 13.23
CA MET A 318 12.45 -6.89 12.26
C MET A 318 11.97 -8.15 11.53
N VAL A 319 12.89 -9.03 11.14
CA VAL A 319 12.56 -10.33 10.54
C VAL A 319 11.75 -11.18 11.51
N SER A 320 12.13 -11.23 12.78
CA SER A 320 11.40 -12.01 13.80
C SER A 320 9.99 -11.45 14.01
N ILE A 321 9.83 -10.12 14.08
CA ILE A 321 8.51 -9.47 14.13
C ILE A 321 7.67 -9.83 12.90
N ALA A 322 8.25 -9.77 11.70
CA ALA A 322 7.57 -10.16 10.46
C ALA A 322 7.24 -11.66 10.42
N PHE A 323 8.03 -12.49 11.10
CA PHE A 323 7.82 -13.94 11.22
C PHE A 323 6.51 -14.29 11.95
N TYR A 324 5.91 -13.34 12.69
CA TYR A 324 4.55 -13.46 13.21
C TYR A 324 3.54 -13.88 12.13
N ALA A 325 3.65 -13.31 10.92
CA ALA A 325 2.75 -13.62 9.80
C ALA A 325 2.87 -15.08 9.32
N LEU A 326 3.97 -15.76 9.62
CA LEU A 326 4.16 -17.18 9.35
C LEU A 326 3.78 -18.05 10.56
N LEU A 327 4.03 -17.57 11.78
CA LEU A 327 3.71 -18.29 13.01
C LEU A 327 2.21 -18.33 13.30
N LEU A 328 1.46 -17.28 12.96
CA LEU A 328 0.01 -17.23 13.16
C LEU A 328 -0.75 -18.34 12.41
N PRO A 329 -0.66 -18.45 11.07
CA PRO A 329 -1.33 -19.53 10.34
C PRO A 329 -0.79 -20.89 10.78
N MET A 330 0.52 -21.01 11.03
CA MET A 330 1.12 -22.26 11.53
C MET A 330 0.51 -22.68 12.87
N ALA A 331 0.34 -21.76 13.82
CA ALA A 331 -0.25 -22.03 15.13
C ALA A 331 -1.72 -22.45 15.03
N TRP A 332 -2.48 -21.73 14.20
CA TRP A 332 -3.87 -22.07 13.88
C TRP A 332 -3.98 -23.49 13.31
N GLU A 333 -3.23 -23.78 12.24
CA GLU A 333 -3.30 -25.09 11.58
C GLU A 333 -2.77 -26.23 12.47
N THR A 334 -1.86 -25.93 13.40
CA THR A 334 -1.34 -26.90 14.37
C THR A 334 -2.40 -27.28 15.39
N VAL A 335 -3.20 -26.31 15.87
CA VAL A 335 -4.25 -26.60 16.86
C VAL A 335 -5.48 -27.25 16.23
N THR A 336 -5.78 -26.95 14.97
CA THR A 336 -6.86 -27.59 14.21
C THR A 336 -6.44 -28.97 13.65
N GLY A 337 -5.14 -29.23 13.52
CA GLY A 337 -4.58 -30.53 13.10
C GLY A 337 -4.47 -30.69 11.59
N TYR A 338 -4.27 -29.59 10.85
CA TYR A 338 -4.17 -29.56 9.39
C TYR A 338 -2.86 -28.92 8.89
N PHE A 339 -1.87 -28.70 9.75
CA PHE A 339 -0.65 -27.94 9.40
C PHE A 339 0.23 -28.64 8.35
N ILE A 340 0.69 -29.86 8.59
CA ILE A 340 1.53 -30.58 7.61
C ILE A 340 0.67 -31.10 6.46
N CYS A 341 -0.46 -31.73 6.78
CA CYS A 341 -1.40 -32.26 5.80
C CYS A 341 -2.75 -32.53 6.46
N ASN A 342 -3.81 -32.53 5.66
CA ASN A 342 -5.13 -32.90 6.15
C ASN A 342 -5.16 -34.42 6.45
N PRO A 343 -5.48 -34.83 7.70
CA PRO A 343 -5.52 -36.23 8.10
C PRO A 343 -6.44 -37.12 7.25
N GLU A 344 -7.44 -36.55 6.58
CA GLU A 344 -8.41 -37.28 5.76
C GLU A 344 -7.86 -37.72 4.40
N TYR A 345 -6.80 -37.06 3.91
CA TYR A 345 -6.19 -37.36 2.61
C TYR A 345 -4.89 -38.17 2.72
N THR A 346 -4.55 -38.70 3.90
CA THR A 346 -3.30 -39.44 4.10
C THR A 346 -3.49 -40.78 4.81
N ILE A 347 -2.53 -41.67 4.59
CA ILE A 347 -2.45 -42.99 5.26
C ILE A 347 -1.80 -42.85 6.66
N ILE A 348 -1.24 -41.67 6.99
CA ILE A 348 -0.52 -41.46 8.24
C ILE A 348 -1.52 -41.34 9.41
N PRO A 349 -1.32 -42.06 10.53
CA PRO A 349 -2.22 -41.97 11.68
C PRO A 349 -2.35 -40.53 12.20
N ARG A 350 -3.58 -40.06 12.45
CA ARG A 350 -3.88 -38.71 12.97
C ARG A 350 -3.04 -38.32 14.20
N LYS A 351 -2.85 -39.26 15.14
CA LYS A 351 -1.99 -39.00 16.33
C LYS A 351 -0.55 -38.68 15.97
N LEU A 352 0.00 -39.34 14.95
CA LEU A 352 1.37 -39.11 14.49
C LEU A 352 1.48 -37.76 13.76
N LEU A 353 0.50 -37.43 12.92
CA LEU A 353 0.43 -36.12 12.26
C LEU A 353 0.39 -34.98 13.26
N ASN A 354 -0.49 -35.05 14.26
CA ASN A 354 -0.55 -34.04 15.32
C ASN A 354 0.81 -33.89 16.03
N ILE A 355 1.47 -35.00 16.39
CA ILE A 355 2.80 -34.92 17.02
C ILE A 355 3.80 -34.20 16.10
N LEU A 356 3.78 -34.48 14.80
CA LEU A 356 4.64 -33.83 13.82
C LEU A 356 4.34 -32.33 13.69
N ASP A 357 3.06 -31.94 13.62
CA ASP A 357 2.63 -30.54 13.56
C ASP A 357 3.20 -29.75 14.75
N TYR A 358 3.01 -30.26 15.96
CA TYR A 358 3.54 -29.66 17.19
C TYR A 358 5.07 -29.65 17.23
N CYS A 359 5.75 -30.67 16.71
CA CYS A 359 7.21 -30.72 16.64
C CYS A 359 7.78 -29.65 15.69
N VAL A 360 7.21 -29.50 14.50
CA VAL A 360 7.67 -28.50 13.52
C VAL A 360 7.40 -27.09 14.05
N ASN A 361 6.22 -26.86 14.63
CA ASN A 361 5.87 -25.60 15.25
C ASN A 361 6.82 -25.25 16.42
N PHE A 362 7.14 -26.23 17.28
CA PHE A 362 8.13 -26.06 18.34
C PHE A 362 9.51 -25.64 17.81
N ILE A 363 9.99 -26.27 16.74
CA ILE A 363 11.27 -25.91 16.11
C ILE A 363 11.21 -24.48 15.56
N ALA A 364 10.10 -24.09 14.92
CA ALA A 364 9.91 -22.75 14.39
C ALA A 364 9.98 -21.68 15.49
N TRP A 365 9.30 -21.91 16.63
CA TRP A 365 9.39 -21.01 17.79
C TRP A 365 10.79 -20.94 18.37
N VAL A 366 11.45 -22.08 18.60
CA VAL A 366 12.79 -22.08 19.18
C VAL A 366 13.77 -21.35 18.26
N ALA A 367 13.65 -21.51 16.95
CA ALA A 367 14.47 -20.81 15.97
C ALA A 367 14.24 -19.29 16.01
N ASP A 368 12.98 -18.84 15.98
CA ASP A 368 12.63 -17.41 16.03
C ASP A 368 13.11 -16.76 17.33
N LEU A 369 12.80 -17.38 18.48
CA LEU A 369 13.22 -16.90 19.79
C LEU A 369 14.75 -16.92 19.96
N ALA A 370 15.46 -17.86 19.33
CA ALA A 370 16.93 -17.88 19.34
C ALA A 370 17.54 -16.73 18.52
N VAL A 371 16.96 -16.41 17.35
CA VAL A 371 17.36 -15.23 16.55
C VAL A 371 17.18 -13.97 17.38
N LEU A 372 16.00 -13.80 18.00
CA LEU A 372 15.72 -12.66 18.89
C LEU A 372 16.69 -12.57 20.06
N TYR A 373 16.94 -13.68 20.74
CA TYR A 373 17.86 -13.75 21.85
C TYR A 373 19.27 -13.30 21.45
N LEU A 374 19.78 -13.77 20.30
CA LEU A 374 21.08 -13.36 19.79
C LEU A 374 21.15 -11.88 19.44
N CYS A 375 20.08 -11.32 18.86
CA CYS A 375 19.99 -9.90 18.52
C CYS A 375 19.91 -9.00 19.76
N PHE A 376 19.20 -9.41 20.82
CA PHE A 376 19.20 -8.65 22.07
C PHE A 376 20.53 -8.73 22.81
N LEU A 377 21.18 -9.90 22.79
CA LEU A 377 22.53 -10.07 23.35
C LEU A 377 23.58 -9.21 22.64
N SER A 378 23.47 -9.02 21.32
CA SER A 378 24.39 -8.16 20.57
C SER A 378 24.14 -6.67 20.86
N ILE A 379 22.88 -6.24 20.94
CA ILE A 379 22.50 -4.86 21.28
C ILE A 379 22.92 -4.49 22.70
N ARG A 380 22.75 -5.40 23.66
CA ARG A 380 23.12 -5.18 25.07
C ARG A 380 24.57 -4.71 25.25
N GLN A 381 25.49 -5.07 24.35
CA GLN A 381 26.89 -4.67 24.45
C GLN A 381 27.10 -3.15 24.44
N VAL A 382 26.12 -2.36 24.00
CA VAL A 382 26.06 -0.91 24.19
C VAL A 382 26.34 -0.52 25.65
N PHE A 383 25.74 -1.23 26.62
CA PHE A 383 25.92 -0.96 28.04
C PHE A 383 27.32 -1.33 28.57
N THR A 384 28.05 -2.20 27.86
CA THR A 384 29.40 -2.64 28.27
C THR A 384 30.52 -1.83 27.65
N LEU A 385 30.35 -1.39 26.39
CA LEU A 385 31.38 -0.66 25.62
C LEU A 385 31.21 0.87 25.72
N GLY A 386 30.00 1.34 26.07
CA GLY A 386 29.60 2.74 25.99
C GLY A 386 29.13 3.12 24.59
N LEU A 387 28.18 4.05 24.50
CA LEU A 387 27.46 4.38 23.25
C LEU A 387 28.39 4.85 22.12
N ALA A 388 29.31 5.77 22.41
CA ALA A 388 30.23 6.32 21.40
C ALA A 388 31.18 5.25 20.81
N ARG A 389 31.73 4.39 21.67
CA ARG A 389 32.63 3.32 21.24
C ARG A 389 31.88 2.20 20.51
N TYR A 390 30.69 1.86 21.00
CA TYR A 390 29.82 0.88 20.37
C TYR A 390 29.44 1.30 18.95
N LEU A 391 28.99 2.54 18.75
CA LEU A 391 28.68 3.03 17.41
C LEU A 391 29.90 2.95 16.49
N LYS A 392 31.08 3.35 16.95
CA LYS A 392 32.30 3.30 16.13
C LYS A 392 32.76 1.87 15.77
N GLU A 393 32.64 0.92 16.69
CA GLU A 393 33.24 -0.42 16.55
C GLU A 393 32.22 -1.52 16.12
N LYS A 394 30.93 -1.33 16.40
CA LYS A 394 29.88 -2.35 16.25
C LYS A 394 28.77 -1.96 15.27
N THR A 395 28.80 -0.77 14.67
CA THR A 395 27.94 -0.47 13.52
C THR A 395 28.72 -0.64 12.23
N LEU A 396 28.05 -1.15 11.19
CA LEU A 396 28.58 -1.23 9.84
C LEU A 396 28.88 0.18 9.31
N THR A 397 27.95 1.10 9.55
CA THR A 397 28.06 2.52 9.20
C THR A 397 29.26 3.19 9.86
N GLY A 398 29.46 2.98 11.16
CA GLY A 398 30.62 3.50 11.91
C GLY A 398 31.95 2.91 11.44
N ARG A 399 32.00 1.63 11.09
CA ARG A 399 33.21 1.00 10.52
C ARG A 399 33.56 1.58 9.16
N ILE A 400 32.57 1.75 8.28
CA ILE A 400 32.75 2.37 6.96
C ILE A 400 33.24 3.82 7.12
N LEU A 401 32.66 4.57 8.05
CA LEU A 401 33.05 5.96 8.32
C LEU A 401 34.49 6.08 8.85
N VAL A 402 34.90 5.21 9.78
CA VAL A 402 36.29 5.18 10.27
C VAL A 402 37.26 4.77 9.16
N TRP A 403 36.92 3.76 8.37
CA TRP A 403 37.71 3.35 7.21
C TRP A 403 37.88 4.48 6.20
N PHE A 404 36.79 5.21 5.91
CA PHE A 404 36.79 6.35 5.02
C PHE A 404 37.66 7.49 5.54
N ILE A 405 37.54 7.85 6.83
CA ILE A 405 38.40 8.87 7.46
C ILE A 405 39.88 8.46 7.43
N GLN A 406 40.20 7.18 7.64
CA GLN A 406 41.58 6.70 7.54
C GLN A 406 42.12 6.77 6.10
N LYS A 407 41.27 6.48 5.10
CA LYS A 407 41.64 6.62 3.70
C LYS A 407 41.88 8.08 3.32
N LEU A 408 41.04 9.00 3.78
CA LEU A 408 41.26 10.44 3.63
C LEU A 408 42.58 10.89 4.26
N LYS A 409 42.87 10.47 5.50
CA LYS A 409 44.14 10.82 6.17
C LYS A 409 45.36 10.32 5.39
N LYS A 410 45.30 9.11 4.80
CA LYS A 410 46.37 8.59 3.94
C LYS A 410 46.51 9.39 2.64
N LEU A 411 45.40 9.82 2.04
CA LEU A 411 45.42 10.70 0.87
C LEU A 411 46.04 12.05 1.21
N PHE A 412 45.64 12.68 2.32
CA PHE A 412 46.24 13.95 2.77
C PHE A 412 47.73 13.82 3.10
N HIS A 413 48.17 12.72 3.70
CA HIS A 413 49.59 12.49 3.99
C HIS A 413 50.41 12.28 2.70
N SER A 414 49.85 11.58 1.72
CA SER A 414 50.45 11.42 0.38
C SER A 414 50.55 12.72 -0.42
N LEU A 415 49.86 13.79 0.01
CA LEU A 415 49.97 15.13 -0.57
C LEU A 415 51.07 15.98 0.09
N GLY A 416 51.63 15.54 1.23
CA GLY A 416 52.68 16.27 1.96
C GLY A 416 54.09 16.07 1.41
N GLU A 417 54.29 15.07 0.55
CA GLU A 417 55.54 14.82 -0.17
C GLU A 417 55.40 15.41 -1.58
N ILE A 418 55.65 16.71 -1.68
CA ILE A 418 55.50 17.49 -2.92
C ILE A 418 56.87 17.57 -3.59
N ASP A 419 57.07 16.76 -4.62
CA ASP A 419 58.13 16.95 -5.62
C ASP A 419 57.45 17.20 -6.98
N LEU A 420 57.55 18.43 -7.46
CA LEU A 420 56.84 18.93 -8.66
C LEU A 420 57.65 18.74 -9.95
N SER A 421 58.67 17.87 -9.93
CA SER A 421 59.46 17.51 -11.11
C SER A 421 58.80 16.42 -11.99
N GLU A 422 57.74 15.74 -11.52
CA GLU A 422 57.00 14.75 -12.33
C GLU A 422 55.90 15.37 -13.22
N SER A 423 55.75 14.83 -14.43
CA SER A 423 54.79 15.18 -15.50
C SER A 423 53.49 15.86 -15.00
N SER A 424 53.36 17.17 -15.29
CA SER A 424 52.30 18.09 -14.88
C SER A 424 50.86 17.52 -14.84
N ASN A 425 50.50 16.61 -15.74
CA ASN A 425 49.17 15.98 -15.79
C ASN A 425 48.83 15.11 -14.56
N LYS A 426 49.80 14.39 -13.97
CA LYS A 426 49.53 13.54 -12.79
C LYS A 426 49.23 14.38 -11.56
N TYR A 427 49.84 15.56 -11.45
CA TYR A 427 49.62 16.49 -10.35
C TYR A 427 48.22 17.11 -10.42
N ILE A 428 47.83 17.63 -11.59
CA ILE A 428 46.51 18.20 -11.83
C ILE A 428 45.42 17.16 -11.52
N MET A 429 45.60 15.91 -11.96
CA MET A 429 44.67 14.82 -11.67
C MET A 429 44.55 14.50 -10.16
N LYS A 430 45.65 14.54 -9.41
CA LYS A 430 45.64 14.32 -7.95
C LYS A 430 44.88 15.45 -7.23
N VAL A 431 45.13 16.71 -7.59
CA VAL A 431 44.40 17.86 -7.02
C VAL A 431 42.91 17.80 -7.35
N LEU A 432 42.57 17.44 -8.59
CA LEU A 432 41.18 17.27 -9.03
C LEU A 432 40.47 16.15 -8.27
N ALA A 433 41.16 15.02 -8.03
CA ALA A 433 40.60 13.90 -7.27
C ALA A 433 40.32 14.29 -5.80
N VAL A 434 41.17 15.09 -5.18
CA VAL A 434 40.95 15.60 -3.81
C VAL A 434 39.76 16.55 -3.78
N ASN A 435 39.68 17.49 -4.72
CA ASN A 435 38.54 18.40 -4.87
C ASN A 435 37.23 17.63 -5.06
N PHE A 436 37.24 16.59 -5.91
CA PHE A 436 36.09 15.72 -6.13
C PHE A 436 35.63 15.01 -4.85
N VAL A 437 36.56 14.48 -4.05
CA VAL A 437 36.23 13.81 -2.77
C VAL A 437 35.64 14.79 -1.75
N ILE A 438 36.17 16.01 -1.65
CA ILE A 438 35.64 17.05 -0.77
C ILE A 438 34.20 17.43 -1.20
N LEU A 439 33.98 17.64 -2.49
CA LEU A 439 32.65 17.94 -3.04
C LEU A 439 31.66 16.80 -2.81
N LEU A 440 32.07 15.55 -3.03
CA LEU A 440 31.23 14.37 -2.80
C LEU A 440 30.76 14.27 -1.35
N LEU A 441 31.64 14.62 -0.39
CA LEU A 441 31.29 14.65 1.03
C LEU A 441 30.33 15.79 1.37
N LEU A 442 30.57 16.99 0.83
CA LEU A 442 29.67 18.13 1.05
C LEU A 442 28.29 17.87 0.46
N CYS A 443 28.20 17.28 -0.74
CA CYS A 443 26.94 16.89 -1.37
C CYS A 443 26.18 15.79 -0.61
N SER A 444 26.90 14.94 0.13
CA SER A 444 26.28 13.89 0.97
C SER A 444 25.58 14.46 2.22
N ILE A 445 25.90 15.70 2.62
CA ILE A 445 25.33 16.38 3.79
C ILE A 445 24.19 17.31 3.33
N TRP A 446 23.21 16.78 2.59
CA TRP A 446 22.00 17.46 2.06
C TRP A 446 21.96 19.01 2.15
N PHE A 447 21.07 19.61 2.94
CA PHE A 447 20.87 21.07 2.99
C PHE A 447 22.07 21.84 3.59
N LEU A 448 22.74 21.27 4.58
CA LEU A 448 23.91 21.86 5.26
C LEU A 448 25.15 21.93 4.35
N GLY A 449 25.27 21.00 3.40
CA GLY A 449 26.34 20.93 2.42
C GLY A 449 26.39 22.13 1.51
N ILE A 450 25.21 22.63 1.10
CA ILE A 450 25.07 23.82 0.25
C ILE A 450 25.61 25.07 0.97
N ALA A 451 25.32 25.22 2.27
CA ALA A 451 25.79 26.36 3.06
C ALA A 451 27.33 26.38 3.22
N ILE A 452 27.99 25.23 3.27
CA ILE A 452 29.45 25.10 3.36
C ILE A 452 30.12 25.21 1.98
N LEU A 453 29.40 24.87 0.90
CA LEU A 453 29.89 24.94 -0.47
C LEU A 453 30.26 26.37 -0.89
N ILE A 454 29.49 27.37 -0.43
CA ILE A 454 29.71 28.79 -0.73
C ILE A 454 31.08 29.26 -0.20
N PRO A 455 31.40 29.20 1.11
CA PRO A 455 32.71 29.62 1.61
C PRO A 455 33.86 28.75 1.09
N TYR A 456 33.63 27.45 0.82
CA TYR A 456 34.64 26.58 0.20
C TYR A 456 35.04 27.07 -1.20
N THR A 457 34.06 27.41 -2.04
CA THR A 457 34.30 27.90 -3.40
C THR A 457 35.02 29.25 -3.38
N ILE A 458 34.66 30.14 -2.46
CA ILE A 458 35.34 31.43 -2.27
C ILE A 458 36.81 31.22 -1.87
N LEU A 459 37.08 30.34 -0.90
CA LEU A 459 38.44 30.03 -0.47
C LEU A 459 39.28 29.44 -1.62
N LEU A 460 38.70 28.51 -2.38
CA LEU A 460 39.36 27.89 -3.53
C LEU A 460 39.74 28.93 -4.59
N PHE A 461 38.84 29.89 -4.86
CA PHE A 461 39.11 31.00 -5.78
C PHE A 461 40.31 31.84 -5.33
N PHE A 462 40.42 32.17 -4.04
CA PHE A 462 41.57 32.93 -3.53
C PHE A 462 42.89 32.17 -3.66
N ILE A 463 42.89 30.86 -3.39
CA ILE A 463 44.08 30.01 -3.54
C ILE A 463 44.52 29.98 -5.01
N LEU A 464 43.60 29.70 -5.93
CA LEU A 464 43.90 29.66 -7.37
C LEU A 464 44.37 31.02 -7.88
N LYS A 465 43.71 32.11 -7.48
CA LYS A 465 44.10 33.47 -7.86
C LYS A 465 45.53 33.78 -7.41
N ARG A 466 45.87 33.47 -6.16
CA ARG A 466 47.22 33.67 -5.63
C ARG A 466 48.27 32.88 -6.42
N SER A 467 47.98 31.63 -6.76
CA SER A 467 48.89 30.82 -7.58
C SER A 467 49.06 31.36 -9.00
N VAL A 468 47.98 31.81 -9.65
CA VAL A 468 48.04 32.41 -10.99
C VAL A 468 48.81 33.73 -10.96
N ASP A 469 48.61 34.57 -9.95
CA ASP A 469 49.31 35.84 -9.81
C ASP A 469 50.82 35.63 -9.56
N ASP A 470 51.20 34.60 -8.79
CA ASP A 470 52.60 34.22 -8.59
C ASP A 470 53.27 33.75 -9.90
N ILE A 471 52.56 32.91 -10.68
CA ILE A 471 53.01 32.47 -12.00
C ILE A 471 53.18 33.67 -12.95
N LYS A 472 52.23 34.60 -12.97
CA LYS A 472 52.31 35.82 -13.80
C LYS A 472 53.52 36.69 -13.45
N LYS A 473 53.81 36.85 -12.15
CA LYS A 473 54.98 37.62 -11.70
C LYS A 473 56.29 36.98 -12.15
N LYS A 474 56.43 35.67 -11.93
CA LYS A 474 57.62 34.90 -12.35
C LYS A 474 57.80 34.91 -13.88
N TYR A 475 56.70 34.84 -14.63
CA TYR A 475 56.72 34.99 -16.08
C TYR A 475 57.14 36.40 -16.52
N ALA A 476 56.67 37.45 -15.84
CA ALA A 476 57.05 38.83 -16.15
C ALA A 476 58.55 39.09 -15.94
N ILE A 477 59.13 38.53 -14.86
CA ILE A 477 60.57 38.57 -14.59
C ILE A 477 61.37 37.96 -15.74
N LEU A 478 60.94 36.79 -16.24
CA LEU A 478 61.58 36.15 -17.39
C LEU A 478 61.48 36.98 -18.67
N LEU A 479 60.32 37.58 -18.92
CA LEU A 479 60.10 38.43 -20.09
C LEU A 479 61.00 39.68 -20.03
N GLU A 480 61.11 40.30 -18.86
CA GLU A 480 61.99 41.45 -18.63
C GLU A 480 63.47 41.08 -18.77
N ALA A 481 63.90 39.94 -18.23
CA ALA A 481 65.26 39.44 -18.43
C ALA A 481 65.55 39.18 -19.91
N THR A 482 64.60 38.60 -20.64
CA THR A 482 64.73 38.37 -22.09
C THR A 482 64.82 39.69 -22.87
N SER A 483 64.01 40.68 -22.52
CA SER A 483 64.05 42.01 -23.13
C SER A 483 65.39 42.71 -22.89
N ARG A 484 65.93 42.63 -21.67
CA ARG A 484 67.26 43.20 -21.34
C ARG A 484 68.38 42.59 -22.19
N ILE A 485 68.33 41.27 -22.42
CA ILE A 485 69.28 40.58 -23.30
C ILE A 485 69.13 41.07 -24.74
N ALA A 486 67.89 41.24 -25.23
CA ALA A 486 67.61 41.73 -26.58
C ALA A 486 68.08 43.18 -26.80
N ASP A 487 68.00 44.04 -25.78
CA ASP A 487 68.47 45.43 -25.80
C ASP A 487 70.01 45.55 -25.68
N GLY A 488 70.73 44.43 -25.63
CA GLY A 488 72.20 44.39 -25.59
C GLY A 488 72.80 44.54 -24.19
N ASN A 489 71.98 44.54 -23.13
CA ASN A 489 72.45 44.58 -21.75
C ASN A 489 72.74 43.15 -21.24
N LEU A 490 73.98 42.71 -21.42
CA LEU A 490 74.41 41.34 -21.13
C LEU A 490 75.01 41.15 -19.73
N GLU A 491 75.08 42.21 -18.91
CA GLU A 491 75.62 42.17 -17.55
C GLU A 491 74.50 42.10 -16.50
N GLY A 492 73.90 40.92 -16.36
CA GLY A 492 72.93 40.66 -15.29
C GLY A 492 72.67 39.17 -15.09
N THR A 493 72.48 38.74 -13.84
CA THR A 493 72.07 37.38 -13.44
C THR A 493 70.61 37.39 -12.98
N ILE A 494 69.83 36.40 -13.41
CA ILE A 494 68.49 36.19 -12.86
C ILE A 494 68.67 35.42 -11.54
N GLU A 495 68.63 36.09 -10.40
CA GLU A 495 68.84 35.45 -9.09
C GLU A 495 67.56 34.87 -8.47
N GLU A 496 66.39 35.32 -8.94
CA GLU A 496 65.09 34.96 -8.36
C GLU A 496 64.73 33.49 -8.64
N ASP A 497 64.11 32.83 -7.64
CA ASP A 497 63.54 31.48 -7.79
C ASP A 497 62.25 31.55 -8.60
N LEU A 498 62.33 31.09 -9.84
CA LEU A 498 61.25 31.09 -10.80
C LEU A 498 60.40 29.81 -10.76
N GLY A 499 60.68 28.92 -9.80
CA GLY A 499 59.95 27.69 -9.54
C GLY A 499 59.78 26.84 -10.80
N VAL A 500 58.55 26.72 -11.30
CA VAL A 500 58.21 25.92 -12.49
C VAL A 500 58.95 26.39 -13.76
N PHE A 501 59.45 27.63 -13.79
CA PHE A 501 60.20 28.16 -14.92
C PHE A 501 61.74 28.13 -14.75
N GLU A 502 62.27 27.50 -13.70
CA GLU A 502 63.73 27.34 -13.53
C GLU A 502 64.43 26.72 -14.74
N PRO A 503 63.89 25.67 -15.42
CA PRO A 503 64.52 25.14 -16.63
C PRO A 503 64.64 26.17 -17.76
N LEU A 504 63.68 27.10 -17.88
CA LEU A 504 63.70 28.17 -18.88
C LEU A 504 64.72 29.26 -18.54
N LYS A 505 64.89 29.55 -17.25
CA LYS A 505 65.93 30.44 -16.74
C LYS A 505 67.33 29.91 -17.03
N ASP A 506 67.56 28.62 -16.83
CA ASP A 506 68.84 27.96 -17.12
C ASP A 506 69.20 28.06 -18.61
N GLU A 507 68.24 27.77 -19.49
CA GLU A 507 68.43 27.89 -20.93
C GLU A 507 68.64 29.34 -21.38
N LEU A 508 67.87 30.30 -20.83
CA LEU A 508 68.03 31.73 -21.13
C LEU A 508 69.41 32.25 -20.70
N THR A 509 69.92 31.77 -19.55
CA THR A 509 71.25 32.12 -19.04
C THR A 509 72.36 31.59 -19.96
N LYS A 510 72.21 30.38 -20.52
CA LYS A 510 73.15 29.85 -21.53
C LYS A 510 73.15 30.70 -22.80
N VAL A 511 71.98 31.12 -23.27
CA VAL A 511 71.85 31.99 -24.46
C VAL A 511 72.54 33.34 -24.21
N GLN A 512 72.31 33.95 -23.05
CA GLN A 512 72.97 35.21 -22.65
C GLN A 512 74.49 35.05 -22.61
N SER A 513 74.99 33.97 -22.02
CA SER A 513 76.43 33.64 -21.97
C SER A 513 77.02 33.48 -23.37
N GLY A 514 76.34 32.76 -24.27
CA GLY A 514 76.79 32.58 -25.66
C GLY A 514 76.84 33.91 -26.43
N PHE A 515 75.83 34.77 -26.27
CA PHE A 515 75.80 36.10 -26.86
C PHE A 515 76.93 37.00 -26.34
N LYS A 516 77.23 36.95 -25.04
CA LYS A 516 78.32 37.73 -24.44
C LYS A 516 79.68 37.35 -25.03
N ILE A 517 79.95 36.05 -25.16
CA ILE A 517 81.20 35.56 -25.76
C ILE A 517 81.31 36.03 -27.22
N ALA A 518 80.23 35.91 -28.01
CA ALA A 518 80.23 36.32 -29.41
C ALA A 518 80.50 37.83 -29.57
N VAL A 519 79.91 38.69 -28.73
CA VAL A 519 80.14 40.15 -28.76
C VAL A 519 81.57 40.50 -28.33
N GLU A 520 82.13 39.82 -27.32
CA GLU A 520 83.52 40.03 -26.90
C GLU A 520 84.53 39.64 -27.99
N GLU A 521 84.28 38.55 -28.73
CA GLU A 521 85.11 38.15 -29.87
C GLU A 521 85.04 39.15 -31.03
N GLU A 522 83.87 39.67 -31.37
CA GLU A 522 83.69 40.71 -32.41
C GLU A 522 84.46 42.00 -32.06
N ILE A 523 84.36 42.48 -30.81
CA ILE A 523 85.08 43.67 -30.32
C ILE A 523 86.60 43.44 -30.36
N LYS A 524 87.05 42.22 -30.07
CA LYS A 524 88.47 41.84 -30.13
C LYS A 524 88.96 41.76 -31.58
N SER A 525 88.11 41.31 -32.51
CA SER A 525 88.39 41.26 -33.95
C SER A 525 88.40 42.64 -34.62
N GLN A 526 87.69 43.64 -34.08
CA GLN A 526 87.73 45.03 -34.58
C GLN A 526 88.87 45.87 -33.99
N ARG A 527 89.49 45.41 -32.88
CA ARG A 527 90.65 46.08 -32.24
C ARG A 527 92.02 45.56 -32.72
N LEU A 528 92.03 44.48 -33.51
CA LEU A 528 93.18 43.96 -34.26
C LEU A 528 93.14 44.50 -35.68
#